data_AF-A0A227JE17-F1
#
_entry.id   AF-A0A227JE17-F1
#
_cell.length_a   1.000
_cell.length_b   1.000
_cell.length_c   1.000
_cell.angle_alpha   90.00
_cell.angle_beta   90.00
_cell.angle_gamma   90.00
#
_symmetry.space_group_name_H-M   'P 1'
#
loop_
_entity.id
_entity.type
_entity.pdbx_description
1 polymer ?
#
loop_
_entity_poly.entity_id
_entity_poly.type
_entity_poly.pdbx_seq_one_letter_code
_entity_poly.pdbx_strand_id
1 'polypeptide(L)'
;MESFFKQSRRQIRQFLLHLGKVVRYQKSKQVEISSDWSTLRHELGQRVCLYSDSIGIHKISQEGDDLEYGLALLANIDRRKAVTWTIRLKKNLPDFAINVASIPRLTILLNQLNQD
;
A
#
# COMPACT_ATOMS: atom_id res chain seq x y z
N MET A 1 -10.80 -8.83 -19.05
CA MET A 1 -9.36 -8.55 -18.91
C MET A 1 -9.10 -7.09 -19.34
N GLU A 2 -9.72 -6.10 -18.68
CA GLU A 2 -10.12 -4.87 -19.40
C GLU A 2 -10.11 -3.52 -18.62
N SER A 3 -9.25 -3.33 -17.61
CA SER A 3 -9.14 -2.02 -16.93
C SER A 3 -7.73 -1.46 -16.71
N PHE A 4 -6.68 -2.19 -17.11
CA PHE A 4 -5.29 -1.85 -16.77
C PHE A 4 -4.80 -0.48 -17.30
N PHE A 5 -5.42 0.02 -18.37
CA PHE A 5 -5.03 1.27 -19.04
C PHE A 5 -5.86 2.49 -18.65
N LYS A 6 -7.01 2.32 -17.97
CA LYS A 6 -7.96 3.43 -17.76
C LYS A 6 -7.45 4.49 -16.77
N GLN A 7 -6.59 4.13 -15.84
CA GLN A 7 -6.09 5.05 -14.83
C GLN A 7 -4.96 5.93 -15.39
N SER A 8 -5.04 7.23 -15.15
CA SER A 8 -3.97 8.19 -15.46
C SER A 8 -2.75 7.97 -14.57
N ARG A 9 -1.57 8.46 -15.00
CA ARG A 9 -0.34 8.40 -14.18
C ARG A 9 -0.53 9.06 -12.81
N ARG A 10 -1.30 10.15 -12.73
CA ARG A 10 -1.63 10.83 -11.47
C ARG A 10 -2.46 9.94 -10.54
N GLN A 11 -3.50 9.30 -11.05
CA GLN A 11 -4.35 8.39 -10.26
C GLN A 11 -3.56 7.19 -9.75
N ILE A 12 -2.72 6.59 -10.59
CA ILE A 12 -1.82 5.50 -10.19
C ILE A 12 -0.92 5.96 -9.04
N ARG A 13 -0.29 7.13 -9.18
CA ARG A 13 0.59 7.67 -8.16
C ARG A 13 -0.14 7.93 -6.85
N GLN A 14 -1.32 8.56 -6.89
CA GLN A 14 -2.11 8.84 -5.70
C GLN A 14 -2.53 7.56 -4.96
N PHE A 15 -3.00 6.55 -5.70
CA PHE A 15 -3.36 5.26 -5.14
C PHE A 15 -2.17 4.56 -4.48
N LEU A 16 -1.01 4.53 -5.15
CA LEU A 16 0.21 3.91 -4.59
C LEU A 16 0.71 4.67 -3.36
N LEU A 17 0.69 6.00 -3.37
CA LEU A 17 1.03 6.80 -2.18
C LEU A 17 0.08 6.49 -1.01
N HIS A 18 -1.22 6.35 -1.28
CA HIS A 18 -2.19 6.00 -0.25
C HIS A 18 -1.90 4.60 0.35
N LEU A 19 -1.55 3.62 -0.49
CA LEU A 19 -1.08 2.32 -0.03
C LEU A 19 0.25 2.39 0.75
N GLY A 20 1.19 3.22 0.30
CA GLY A 20 2.45 3.45 1.02
C GLY A 20 2.22 3.96 2.43
N LYS A 21 1.29 4.90 2.60
CA LYS A 21 0.89 5.38 3.93
C LYS A 21 0.29 4.29 4.80
N VAL A 22 -0.50 3.36 4.24
CA VAL A 22 -1.00 2.19 4.97
C VAL A 22 0.16 1.34 5.50
N VAL A 23 1.17 1.09 4.67
CA VAL A 23 2.37 0.34 5.07
C VAL A 23 3.13 1.06 6.17
N ARG A 24 3.37 2.38 6.02
CA ARG A 24 4.03 3.19 7.06
C ARG A 24 3.24 3.24 8.35
N TYR A 25 1.91 3.30 8.27
CA TYR A 25 1.03 3.27 9.42
C TYR A 25 1.24 1.96 10.20
N GLN A 26 1.20 0.81 9.52
CA GLN A 26 1.46 -0.48 10.17
C GLN A 26 2.89 -0.57 10.71
N LYS A 27 3.89 -0.10 9.96
CA LYS A 27 5.29 -0.05 10.41
C LYS A 27 5.45 0.81 11.68
N SER A 28 4.82 1.98 11.74
CA SER A 28 4.84 2.86 12.92
C SER A 28 4.19 2.24 14.15
N LYS A 29 3.16 1.40 13.98
CA LYS A 29 2.51 0.66 15.09
C LYS A 29 3.40 -0.42 15.69
N GLN A 30 4.33 -0.96 14.91
CA GLN A 30 5.25 -2.01 15.34
C GLN A 30 6.47 -1.43 16.08
N VAL A 31 6.68 -0.13 16.04
CA VAL A 31 7.77 0.57 16.74
C VAL A 31 7.20 1.10 18.06
N GLU A 32 7.83 0.77 19.19
CA GLU A 32 7.35 1.14 20.54
C GLU A 32 7.15 2.65 20.73
N ILE A 33 7.92 3.48 20.03
CA ILE A 33 7.86 4.95 20.12
C ILE A 33 7.91 5.53 18.70
N SER A 34 6.76 5.66 18.05
CA SER A 34 6.65 6.37 16.76
C SER A 34 5.61 7.50 16.85
N SER A 35 6.09 8.74 16.76
CA SER A 35 5.24 9.93 16.64
C SER A 35 4.40 9.94 15.36
N ASP A 36 4.86 9.24 14.33
CA ASP A 36 4.24 9.23 13.01
C ASP A 36 2.89 8.52 12.99
N TRP A 37 2.65 7.61 13.94
CA TRP A 37 1.43 6.81 13.96
C TRP A 37 0.16 7.66 14.04
N SER A 38 0.14 8.68 14.92
CA SER A 38 -1.06 9.51 15.10
C SER A 38 -1.35 10.36 13.87
N THR A 39 -0.29 10.90 13.24
CA THR A 39 -0.39 11.68 12.00
C THR A 39 -0.89 10.82 10.86
N LEU A 40 -0.31 9.63 10.66
CA LEU A 40 -0.74 8.69 9.62
C LEU A 40 -2.17 8.21 9.85
N ARG A 41 -2.59 8.00 11.11
CA ARG A 41 -3.97 7.66 11.46
C ARG A 41 -4.94 8.76 11.03
N HIS A 42 -4.58 10.02 11.26
CA HIS A 42 -5.39 11.17 10.87
C HIS A 42 -5.49 11.28 9.34
N GLU A 43 -4.37 11.16 8.63
CA GLU A 43 -4.32 11.25 7.17
C GLU A 43 -5.06 10.13 6.44
N LEU A 44 -5.00 8.89 6.95
CA LEU A 44 -5.69 7.74 6.36
C LEU A 44 -7.20 7.73 6.69
N GLY A 45 -7.58 8.37 7.79
CA GLY A 45 -8.93 8.28 8.32
C GLY A 45 -9.24 6.93 8.98
N GLN A 46 -10.25 6.94 9.84
CA GLN A 46 -10.58 5.81 10.71
C GLN A 46 -10.94 4.53 9.92
N ARG A 47 -11.71 4.66 8.83
CA ARG A 47 -12.17 3.51 8.04
C ARG A 47 -10.99 2.73 7.46
N VAL A 48 -10.06 3.41 6.80
CA VAL A 48 -8.88 2.78 6.20
C VAL A 48 -7.99 2.15 7.27
N CYS A 49 -7.83 2.82 8.42
CA CYS A 49 -7.08 2.26 9.55
C CYS A 49 -7.66 0.94 10.07
N LEU A 50 -8.99 0.83 10.19
CA LEU A 50 -9.64 -0.41 10.63
C LEU A 50 -9.39 -1.58 9.67
N TYR A 51 -9.51 -1.34 8.36
CA TYR A 51 -9.19 -2.37 7.36
C TYR A 51 -7.71 -2.72 7.37
N SER A 52 -6.84 -1.72 7.43
CA SER A 52 -5.40 -1.86 7.53
C SER A 52 -4.99 -2.73 8.72
N ASP A 53 -5.59 -2.52 9.90
CA ASP A 53 -5.31 -3.32 11.10
C ASP A 53 -5.71 -4.79 10.97
N SER A 54 -6.68 -5.09 10.10
CA SER A 54 -7.16 -6.45 9.89
C SER A 54 -6.24 -7.30 8.98
N ILE A 55 -5.41 -6.69 8.13
CA ILE A 55 -4.62 -7.43 7.12
C ILE A 55 -3.40 -8.15 7.71
N GLY A 56 -2.92 -7.68 8.86
CA GLY A 56 -1.77 -8.24 9.58
C GLY A 56 -0.47 -8.14 8.79
N ILE A 57 0.01 -6.91 8.52
CA ILE A 57 1.34 -6.73 7.91
C ILE A 57 2.42 -7.21 8.90
N HIS A 58 3.32 -8.07 8.44
CA HIS A 58 4.44 -8.56 9.24
C HIS A 58 5.51 -7.47 9.44
N LYS A 59 6.50 -7.73 10.30
CA LYS A 59 7.60 -6.77 10.51
C LYS A 59 8.31 -6.48 9.19
N ILE A 60 8.43 -5.19 8.86
CA ILE A 60 9.10 -4.70 7.64
C ILE A 60 10.48 -4.20 8.02
N SER A 61 11.53 -4.92 7.59
CA SER A 61 12.92 -4.56 7.84
C SER A 61 13.49 -3.55 6.84
N GLN A 62 12.94 -3.51 5.64
CA GLN A 62 13.43 -2.69 4.55
C GLN A 62 12.85 -1.28 4.63
N GLU A 63 13.69 -0.30 4.32
CA GLU A 63 13.24 1.07 4.08
C GLU A 63 12.90 1.26 2.60
N GLY A 64 11.85 2.04 2.34
CA GLY A 64 11.41 2.41 1.00
C GLY A 64 10.57 3.68 1.06
N ASP A 65 10.41 4.34 -0.08
CA ASP A 65 9.48 5.46 -0.21
C ASP A 65 8.01 4.98 -0.27
N ASP A 66 7.04 5.89 -0.10
CA ASP A 66 5.61 5.54 -0.13
C ASP A 66 5.20 4.85 -1.45
N LEU A 67 5.84 5.17 -2.58
CA LEU A 67 5.53 4.51 -3.85
C LEU A 67 6.05 3.08 -3.87
N GLU A 68 7.26 2.85 -3.36
CA GLU A 68 7.87 1.53 -3.26
C GLU A 68 7.06 0.63 -2.32
N TYR A 69 6.68 1.14 -1.15
CA TYR A 69 5.79 0.41 -0.24
C TYR A 69 4.43 0.10 -0.88
N GLY A 70 3.83 1.08 -1.58
CA GLY A 70 2.56 0.86 -2.27
C GLY A 70 2.65 -0.21 -3.37
N LEU A 71 3.75 -0.21 -4.14
CA LEU A 71 4.02 -1.20 -5.18
C LEU A 71 4.25 -2.60 -4.59
N ALA A 72 5.05 -2.69 -3.53
CA ALA A 72 5.34 -3.96 -2.85
C ALA A 72 4.06 -4.56 -2.24
N LEU A 73 3.20 -3.73 -1.64
CA LEU A 73 1.93 -4.19 -1.09
C LEU A 73 0.96 -4.63 -2.20
N LEU A 74 0.85 -3.87 -3.30
CA LEU A 74 0.01 -4.23 -4.46
C LEU A 74 0.43 -5.55 -5.09
N ALA A 75 1.73 -5.84 -5.13
CA ALA A 75 2.28 -7.05 -5.74
C ALA A 75 1.79 -8.36 -5.07
N ASN A 76 1.31 -8.29 -3.81
CA ASN A 76 0.69 -9.43 -3.12
C ASN A 76 -0.66 -9.84 -3.74
N ILE A 77 -1.38 -8.90 -4.34
CA ILE A 77 -2.70 -9.15 -4.94
C ILE A 77 -2.59 -9.27 -6.46
N ASP A 78 -1.85 -8.36 -7.09
CA ASP A 78 -1.72 -8.30 -8.54
C ASP A 78 -0.31 -7.85 -8.95
N ARG A 79 0.61 -8.83 -9.00
CA ARG A 79 1.99 -8.61 -9.44
C ARG A 79 2.07 -8.07 -10.87
N ARG A 80 1.19 -8.51 -11.77
CA ARG A 80 1.19 -8.04 -13.17
C ARG A 80 0.85 -6.56 -13.25
N LYS A 81 -0.13 -6.12 -12.46
CA LYS A 81 -0.51 -4.71 -12.34
C LYS A 81 0.60 -3.87 -11.71
N ALA A 82 1.25 -4.36 -10.65
CA ALA A 82 2.40 -3.68 -10.05
C ALA A 82 3.53 -3.47 -11.08
N VAL A 83 3.91 -4.50 -11.83
CA VAL A 83 4.93 -4.40 -12.91
C VAL A 83 4.49 -3.45 -14.03
N THR A 84 3.22 -3.50 -14.43
CA THR A 84 2.71 -2.56 -15.44
C THR A 84 2.82 -1.11 -14.96
N TRP A 85 2.52 -0.87 -13.68
CA TRP A 85 2.54 0.46 -13.10
C TRP A 85 3.94 1.01 -12.85
N THR A 86 4.92 0.17 -12.52
CA THR A 86 6.34 0.60 -12.43
C THR A 86 6.82 1.15 -13.77
N ILE A 87 6.53 0.44 -14.87
CA ILE A 87 6.85 0.87 -16.24
C ILE A 87 6.16 2.22 -16.54
N ARG A 88 4.85 2.33 -16.26
CA ARG A 88 4.09 3.56 -16.52
C ARG A 88 4.57 4.76 -15.71
N LEU A 89 5.09 4.52 -14.51
CA LEU A 89 5.65 5.55 -13.64
C LEU A 89 7.15 5.80 -13.85
N LYS A 90 7.81 5.06 -14.74
CA LYS A 90 9.28 5.07 -14.93
C LYS A 90 10.03 4.84 -13.61
N LYS A 91 9.57 3.86 -12.84
CA LYS A 91 10.16 3.42 -11.56
C LYS A 91 10.58 1.95 -11.67
N ASN A 92 11.48 1.52 -10.78
CA ASN A 92 11.81 0.12 -10.64
C ASN A 92 10.76 -0.61 -9.80
N LEU A 93 10.64 -1.92 -10.00
CA LEU A 93 9.92 -2.75 -9.04
C LEU A 93 10.77 -2.85 -7.76
N PRO A 94 10.17 -2.70 -6.57
CA PRO A 94 10.89 -2.92 -5.32
C PRO A 94 11.54 -4.30 -5.29
N ASP A 95 12.75 -4.37 -4.76
CA ASP A 95 13.51 -5.61 -4.55
C ASP A 95 13.12 -6.34 -3.25
N PHE A 96 12.24 -5.72 -2.45
CA PHE A 96 11.67 -6.28 -1.24
C PHE A 96 10.18 -6.63 -1.39
N ALA A 97 9.71 -7.51 -0.50
CA ALA A 97 8.31 -7.90 -0.39
C ALA A 97 7.73 -7.50 0.96
N ILE A 98 6.44 -7.16 0.97
CA ILE A 98 5.68 -6.94 2.20
C ILE A 98 4.82 -8.17 2.42
N ASN A 99 5.07 -8.88 3.53
CA ASN A 99 4.29 -10.06 3.88
C ASN A 99 3.05 -9.66 4.70
N VAL A 100 1.92 -10.28 4.40
CA VAL A 100 0.65 -10.05 5.10
C VAL A 100 0.05 -11.38 5.57
N ALA A 101 -0.64 -11.35 6.70
CA ALA A 101 -1.30 -12.53 7.26
C ALA A 101 -2.56 -12.93 6.45
N SER A 102 -3.21 -12.00 5.76
CA SER A 102 -4.46 -12.27 5.05
C SER A 102 -4.60 -11.54 3.72
N ILE A 103 -4.36 -12.27 2.62
CA ILE A 103 -4.62 -11.82 1.25
C ILE A 103 -6.09 -11.41 1.04
N PRO A 104 -7.12 -12.16 1.51
CA PRO A 104 -8.52 -11.73 1.35
C PRO A 104 -8.81 -10.38 1.98
N ARG A 105 -8.27 -10.10 3.18
CA ARG A 105 -8.48 -8.81 3.87
C ARG A 105 -7.73 -7.67 3.17
N LEU A 106 -6.55 -7.94 2.62
CA LEU A 106 -5.84 -6.98 1.77
C LEU A 106 -6.66 -6.63 0.53
N THR A 107 -7.30 -7.61 -0.13
CA THR A 107 -8.20 -7.33 -1.27
C THR A 107 -9.37 -6.44 -0.86
N ILE A 108 -9.97 -6.65 0.31
CA ILE A 108 -11.05 -5.78 0.83
C ILE A 108 -10.54 -4.36 1.02
N LEU A 109 -9.37 -4.17 1.65
CA LEU A 109 -8.74 -2.85 1.81
C LEU A 109 -8.53 -2.17 0.45
N LEU A 110 -7.99 -2.87 -0.55
CA LEU A 110 -7.79 -2.31 -1.90
C LEU A 110 -9.09 -1.86 -2.55
N ASN A 111 -10.19 -2.59 -2.34
CA ASN A 111 -11.49 -2.21 -2.86
C ASN A 111 -12.02 -0.93 -2.19
N GLN A 112 -11.84 -0.79 -0.88
CA GLN A 112 -12.23 0.42 -0.15
C GLN A 112 -11.45 1.65 -0.63
N LEU A 113 -10.15 1.49 -0.89
CA LEU A 113 -9.30 2.57 -1.42
C LEU A 113 -9.63 2.98 -2.86
N ASN A 114 -10.38 2.17 -3.62
CA ASN A 114 -10.82 2.52 -4.98
C ASN A 114 -12.21 3.19 -5.01
N GLN A 115 -12.92 3.24 -3.88
CA GLN A 115 -14.26 3.85 -3.78
C GLN A 115 -14.22 5.30 -3.26
N ASP A 116 -13.05 5.78 -2.84
CA ASP A 116 -12.76 7.19 -2.50
C ASP A 116 -12.06 7.91 -3.67
#